data_AF-A0AAC8ZQ64-F1
#
_entry.id   AF-A0AAC8ZQ64-F1
#
_cell.length_a   1.000
_cell.length_b   1.000
_cell.length_c   1.000
_cell.angle_alpha   90.00
_cell.angle_beta   90.00
_cell.angle_gamma   90.00
#
_symmetry.space_group_name_H-M   'P 1'
#
loop_
_entity.id
_entity.type
_entity.pdbx_description
1 polymer ?
#
loop_
_entity_poly.entity_id
_entity_poly.type
_entity_poly.pdbx_seq_one_letter_code
_entity_poly.pdbx_strand_id
1 'polypeptide(L)'
;MNLLKIFSFICINISFITFIFASPGPIPPKYFYRADTRPPNEIFGNSESRGSGFPTWARTRSIQPNYDILLYASGVTVSPGHELQRIAGWVSTAGSIDRVLFFLNQEIPERGQSRPDYWVYETAAIDRAYNMNWMLEDYLESDHSASDLRIARNLLTRYYEEDEWVVRDGIRSDEIHRARLYRFNQSMNEYEATGEYINNPHFVAPSLPAPQTSNPADTSSEDADVDFFAYINNTSSSLEEHTDTSHATVNYAMSCAGTGASLPSTQKRSVNSGNNTPRPAPRCDYSEKSLQKTKFKDLPTIPSQLITTQGGYCLAPTQSRDSSMKTSRSYLYAQTCSNVESQKAIYDTLGRVAFSKSQFGIPLCMTAPENVIKGDDKWDYVEFWPCDIHNTYQKWDVRDGKLKPRLNKDLSIQWYGDYGIISKSSGTDIVLDANKMSKYFFKTPSKVNTFWYEIGMRFYDKSDNNYYPMYSGSYNSNYLNRTYYDMKNSRILMLSLYGRAFSSDGWFLSCLTSNIAGKTTDWDWVYFKQCDPFMDNVPNNLKWFLESRVNDPVSAIYIKNSDKSNLYVTTYNHFGSLFDAKSSQSPSSTTMYFDLSKRYGVCTNSSFSGWYVCNDPKHTRYEDDEL
;
A
#
# COMPACT_ATOMS: atom_id res chain seq x y z
N MET A 1 -62.25 -3.59 -29.84
CA MET A 1 -62.12 -2.12 -29.90
C MET A 1 -62.35 -1.57 -28.49
N ASN A 2 -61.22 -1.42 -27.78
CA ASN A 2 -60.88 -0.46 -26.70
C ASN A 2 -61.83 -0.40 -25.48
N LEU A 3 -61.53 -0.94 -24.28
CA LEU A 3 -60.27 -1.09 -23.54
C LEU A 3 -59.51 0.24 -23.38
N LEU A 4 -60.09 1.16 -22.61
CA LEU A 4 -59.38 2.31 -22.05
C LEU A 4 -59.97 2.67 -20.68
N LYS A 5 -59.07 2.90 -19.72
CA LYS A 5 -59.24 3.53 -18.41
C LYS A 5 -59.74 2.62 -17.28
N ILE A 6 -58.80 1.94 -16.64
CA ILE A 6 -58.41 2.14 -15.23
C ILE A 6 -57.07 1.40 -15.08
N PHE A 7 -55.96 2.14 -15.14
CA PHE A 7 -54.68 1.68 -14.64
C PHE A 7 -54.19 2.76 -13.69
N SER A 8 -54.19 2.43 -12.40
CA SER A 8 -53.59 3.24 -11.34
C SER A 8 -52.12 3.48 -11.66
N PHE A 9 -51.75 4.75 -11.71
CA PHE A 9 -50.38 5.20 -11.57
C PHE A 9 -49.88 4.84 -10.17
N ILE A 10 -49.19 3.72 -10.03
CA ILE A 10 -48.24 3.53 -8.94
C ILE A 10 -46.94 4.16 -9.44
N CYS A 11 -46.74 5.44 -9.14
CA CYS A 11 -45.42 6.04 -9.18
C CYS A 11 -44.60 5.40 -8.06
N ILE A 12 -43.87 4.31 -8.39
CA ILE A 12 -42.76 3.86 -7.57
C ILE A 12 -41.70 4.95 -7.73
N ASN A 13 -41.66 5.90 -6.80
CA ASN A 13 -40.45 6.68 -6.54
C ASN A 13 -39.40 5.66 -6.06
N ILE A 14 -38.66 5.08 -7.00
CA ILE A 14 -37.38 4.46 -6.68
C ILE A 14 -36.48 5.66 -6.37
N SER A 15 -36.50 6.08 -5.10
CA SER A 15 -35.35 6.77 -4.54
C SER A 15 -34.16 5.85 -4.82
N PHE A 16 -33.34 6.21 -5.79
CA PHE A 16 -31.99 5.68 -5.90
C PHE A 16 -31.29 6.13 -4.62
N ILE A 17 -31.44 5.34 -3.55
CA ILE A 17 -30.44 5.28 -2.51
C ILE A 17 -29.20 4.84 -3.28
N THR A 18 -28.29 5.78 -3.48
CA THR A 18 -26.92 5.49 -3.88
C THR A 18 -26.33 4.61 -2.77
N PHE A 19 -26.55 3.30 -2.88
CA PHE A 19 -25.76 2.34 -2.14
C PHE A 19 -24.35 2.48 -2.70
N ILE A 20 -23.47 3.11 -1.91
CA ILE A 20 -22.03 3.03 -2.12
C ILE A 20 -21.71 1.56 -1.85
N PHE A 21 -21.49 0.80 -2.93
CA PHE A 21 -21.00 -0.57 -2.82
C PHE A 21 -19.49 -0.47 -2.57
N ALA A 22 -19.08 -0.68 -1.31
CA ALA A 22 -17.67 -0.86 -0.99
C ALA A 22 -17.14 -2.07 -1.76
N SER A 23 -15.93 -1.96 -2.29
CA SER A 23 -15.21 -3.13 -2.81
C SER A 23 -15.07 -4.16 -1.69
N PRO A 24 -15.14 -5.48 -1.93
CA PRO A 24 -14.89 -6.43 -0.85
C PRO A 24 -13.45 -6.29 -0.36
N GLY A 25 -13.18 -6.64 0.89
CA GLY A 25 -11.81 -6.77 1.41
C GLY A 25 -11.15 -8.09 0.98
N PRO A 26 -9.83 -8.26 1.24
CA PRO A 26 -9.11 -9.48 0.87
C PRO A 26 -9.68 -10.69 1.61
N ILE A 27 -9.45 -11.90 1.07
CA ILE A 27 -9.60 -13.12 1.86
C ILE A 27 -8.61 -13.02 3.04
N PRO A 28 -9.09 -13.12 4.30
CA PRO A 28 -8.21 -13.14 5.44
C PRO A 28 -7.20 -14.31 5.37
N PRO A 29 -5.91 -14.09 5.68
CA PRO A 29 -4.95 -15.17 5.79
C PRO A 29 -5.41 -16.16 6.86
N LYS A 30 -4.95 -17.41 6.73
CA LYS A 30 -5.27 -18.48 7.71
C LYS A 30 -4.91 -18.07 9.14
N TYR A 31 -3.81 -17.34 9.28
CA TYR A 31 -3.35 -16.80 10.55
C TYR A 31 -2.89 -15.36 10.41
N PHE A 32 -3.19 -14.59 11.46
CA PHE A 32 -2.63 -13.28 11.74
C PHE A 32 -1.52 -13.38 12.78
N TYR A 33 -0.58 -12.43 12.76
CA TYR A 33 0.58 -12.42 13.63
C TYR A 33 0.67 -11.12 14.42
N ARG A 34 1.01 -11.21 15.70
CA ARG A 34 1.23 -10.04 16.56
C ARG A 34 2.39 -10.29 17.52
N ALA A 35 3.39 -9.40 17.53
CA ALA A 35 4.41 -9.38 18.56
C ALA A 35 3.91 -8.67 19.83
N ASP A 36 4.20 -9.22 21.01
CA ASP A 36 3.92 -8.58 22.28
C ASP A 36 4.95 -9.00 23.33
N THR A 37 5.23 -8.13 24.29
CA THR A 37 6.15 -8.43 25.39
C THR A 37 5.46 -9.14 26.54
N ARG A 38 4.12 -9.19 26.54
CA ARG A 38 3.34 -9.95 27.52
C ARG A 38 3.50 -11.45 27.28
N PRO A 39 3.74 -12.24 28.34
CA PRO A 39 3.90 -13.68 28.24
C PRO A 39 2.58 -14.43 27.98
N PRO A 40 2.63 -15.66 27.43
CA PRO A 40 1.43 -16.44 27.10
C PRO A 40 0.50 -16.74 28.27
N ASN A 41 1.00 -16.83 29.50
CA ASN A 41 0.14 -17.02 30.68
C ASN A 41 -0.78 -15.81 30.97
N GLU A 42 -0.44 -14.61 30.50
CA GLU A 42 -1.31 -13.43 30.59
C GLU A 42 -2.34 -13.41 29.46
N ILE A 43 -1.91 -13.76 28.25
CA ILE A 43 -2.71 -13.67 27.01
C ILE A 43 -3.64 -14.88 26.84
N PHE A 44 -3.13 -16.10 27.03
CA PHE A 44 -3.89 -17.35 26.99
C PHE A 44 -4.57 -17.66 28.31
N GLY A 45 -3.93 -17.29 29.42
CA GLY A 45 -4.31 -17.77 30.74
C GLY A 45 -3.69 -19.14 31.02
N ASN A 46 -4.39 -19.96 31.79
CA ASN A 46 -4.01 -21.34 32.13
C ASN A 46 -5.17 -22.28 31.80
N SER A 47 -5.06 -23.58 32.08
CA SER A 47 -6.14 -24.54 31.77
C SER A 47 -7.49 -24.24 32.44
N GLU A 48 -7.51 -23.49 33.54
CA GLU A 48 -8.71 -23.24 34.35
C GLU A 48 -9.31 -21.83 34.15
N SER A 49 -8.52 -20.89 33.66
CA SER A 49 -8.91 -19.48 33.49
C SER A 49 -8.40 -18.95 32.15
N ARG A 50 -9.29 -18.28 31.43
CA ARG A 50 -8.95 -17.62 30.16
C ARG A 50 -8.15 -16.35 30.43
N GLY A 51 -7.12 -16.14 29.62
CA GLY A 51 -6.31 -14.91 29.64
C GLY A 51 -7.05 -13.73 29.02
N SER A 52 -6.38 -12.58 29.00
CA SER A 52 -6.99 -11.33 28.53
C SER A 52 -7.25 -11.29 27.03
N GLY A 53 -6.58 -12.15 26.24
CA GLY A 53 -6.38 -11.89 24.82
C GLY A 53 -5.75 -10.51 24.60
N PHE A 54 -6.15 -9.85 23.51
CA PHE A 54 -5.75 -8.48 23.18
C PHE A 54 -6.99 -7.58 23.11
N PRO A 55 -7.42 -6.96 24.23
CA PRO A 55 -8.54 -6.02 24.19
C PRO A 55 -8.12 -4.67 23.58
N THR A 56 -9.10 -3.93 23.07
CA THR A 56 -8.91 -2.58 22.52
C THR A 56 -8.63 -1.56 23.61
N TRP A 57 -8.07 -0.41 23.23
CA TRP A 57 -7.81 0.69 24.15
C TRP A 57 -9.07 1.27 24.79
N ALA A 58 -10.18 1.32 24.05
CA ALA A 58 -11.46 1.72 24.62
C ALA A 58 -11.98 0.71 25.65
N ARG A 59 -11.89 -0.59 25.34
CA ARG A 59 -12.39 -1.66 26.21
C ARG A 59 -11.64 -1.72 27.54
N THR A 60 -10.35 -1.47 27.52
CA THR A 60 -9.50 -1.51 28.72
C THR A 60 -9.85 -0.39 29.69
N ARG A 61 -10.44 0.68 29.19
CA ARG A 61 -10.87 1.85 29.95
C ARG A 61 -12.39 1.89 30.17
N SER A 62 -13.12 0.90 29.65
CA SER A 62 -14.59 0.86 29.71
C SER A 62 -15.26 2.12 29.16
N ILE A 63 -14.73 2.63 28.05
CA ILE A 63 -15.28 3.79 27.32
C ILE A 63 -15.78 3.39 25.94
N GLN A 64 -16.53 4.28 25.30
CA GLN A 64 -17.01 4.07 23.94
C GLN A 64 -15.83 3.98 22.95
N PRO A 65 -15.80 2.94 22.10
CA PRO A 65 -14.75 2.79 21.09
C PRO A 65 -14.91 3.77 19.93
N ASN A 66 -13.78 4.32 19.48
CA ASN A 66 -13.67 5.06 18.23
C ASN A 66 -13.18 4.12 17.12
N TYR A 67 -13.92 4.10 16.00
CA TYR A 67 -13.61 3.25 14.84
C TYR A 67 -13.14 4.06 13.62
N ASP A 68 -12.86 5.35 13.77
CA ASP A 68 -12.34 6.17 12.67
C ASP A 68 -10.96 5.67 12.25
N ILE A 69 -10.86 5.23 10.99
CA ILE A 69 -9.66 4.60 10.47
C ILE A 69 -8.52 5.61 10.28
N LEU A 70 -8.84 6.85 9.89
CA LEU A 70 -7.84 7.89 9.69
C LEU A 70 -7.24 8.29 11.04
N LEU A 71 -8.06 8.41 12.09
CA LEU A 71 -7.57 8.68 13.45
C LEU A 71 -6.78 7.50 14.03
N TYR A 72 -7.15 6.26 13.72
CA TYR A 72 -6.38 5.08 14.12
C TYR A 72 -5.03 5.01 13.41
N ALA A 73 -5.02 5.01 12.07
CA ALA A 73 -3.81 4.87 11.27
C ALA A 73 -2.87 6.08 11.40
N SER A 74 -3.39 7.28 11.68
CA SER A 74 -2.56 8.46 12.01
C SER A 74 -1.94 8.40 13.41
N GLY A 75 -2.26 7.36 14.19
CA GLY A 75 -1.74 7.14 15.52
C GLY A 75 -2.43 7.96 16.61
N VAL A 76 -3.53 8.66 16.32
CA VAL A 76 -4.20 9.58 17.26
C VAL A 76 -4.92 8.81 18.36
N THR A 77 -5.78 7.85 18.00
CA THR A 77 -6.56 7.06 18.99
C THR A 77 -5.73 6.05 19.77
N VAL A 78 -4.45 5.93 19.37
CA VAL A 78 -3.47 4.96 19.85
C VAL A 78 -2.15 5.63 20.26
N SER A 79 -2.21 6.95 20.46
CA SER A 79 -1.07 7.79 20.78
C SER A 79 -0.48 7.44 22.15
N PRO A 80 0.86 7.44 22.29
CA PRO A 80 1.50 7.33 23.60
C PRO A 80 1.24 8.55 24.50
N GLY A 81 0.63 9.62 23.99
CA GLY A 81 0.33 10.85 24.73
C GLY A 81 -0.78 10.73 25.79
N HIS A 82 -1.65 11.73 25.84
CA HIS A 82 -2.63 11.88 26.93
C HIS A 82 -3.61 10.70 26.99
N GLU A 83 -3.89 10.20 28.19
CA GLU A 83 -4.72 9.00 28.36
C GLU A 83 -6.10 9.14 27.70
N LEU A 84 -6.67 10.34 27.71
CA LEU A 84 -7.98 10.60 27.10
C LEU A 84 -8.04 10.30 25.60
N GLN A 85 -6.92 10.33 24.88
CA GLN A 85 -6.88 10.03 23.44
C GLN A 85 -6.87 8.52 23.16
N ARG A 86 -6.70 7.69 24.20
CA ARG A 86 -6.58 6.24 24.07
C ARG A 86 -7.94 5.57 23.95
N ILE A 87 -8.56 5.70 22.78
CA ILE A 87 -9.98 5.36 22.57
C ILE A 87 -10.22 4.43 21.37
N ALA A 88 -9.16 3.87 20.79
CA ALA A 88 -9.30 2.99 19.64
C ALA A 88 -10.18 1.77 19.94
N GLY A 89 -11.07 1.46 19.01
CA GLY A 89 -11.87 0.24 18.92
C GLY A 89 -11.19 -0.89 18.13
N TRP A 90 -9.90 -0.73 17.81
CA TRP A 90 -9.13 -1.63 16.94
C TRP A 90 -7.93 -2.23 17.68
N VAL A 91 -7.49 -3.41 17.22
CA VAL A 91 -6.20 -4.02 17.58
C VAL A 91 -5.47 -4.46 16.32
N SER A 92 -4.22 -4.03 16.16
CA SER A 92 -3.40 -4.40 15.00
C SER A 92 -2.90 -5.84 15.04
N THR A 93 -2.79 -6.42 13.85
CA THR A 93 -2.09 -7.66 13.55
C THR A 93 -1.48 -7.55 12.15
N ALA A 94 -0.52 -8.41 11.83
CA ALA A 94 0.01 -8.55 10.47
C ALA A 94 -0.58 -9.77 9.78
N GLY A 95 -0.80 -9.70 8.47
CA GLY A 95 -1.20 -10.86 7.66
C GLY A 95 -0.07 -11.87 7.43
N SER A 96 1.18 -11.49 7.70
CA SER A 96 2.37 -12.34 7.57
C SER A 96 3.35 -12.17 8.73
N ILE A 97 4.01 -13.26 9.11
CA ILE A 97 5.09 -13.26 10.11
C ILE A 97 6.29 -12.43 9.65
N ASP A 98 6.56 -12.37 8.35
CA ASP A 98 7.68 -11.59 7.80
C ASP A 98 7.50 -10.10 8.09
N ARG A 99 6.26 -9.61 8.14
CA ARG A 99 5.96 -8.21 8.49
C ARG A 99 6.16 -7.93 9.97
N VAL A 100 5.83 -8.88 10.84
CA VAL A 100 6.18 -8.78 12.27
C VAL A 100 7.70 -8.75 12.45
N LEU A 101 8.44 -9.57 11.70
CA LEU A 101 9.90 -9.58 11.77
C LEU A 101 10.52 -8.30 11.19
N PHE A 102 9.94 -7.76 10.12
CA PHE A 102 10.33 -6.45 9.59
C PHE A 102 10.17 -5.36 10.66
N PHE A 103 9.00 -5.28 11.31
CA PHE A 103 8.74 -4.36 12.42
C PHE A 103 9.80 -4.50 13.52
N LEU A 104 9.99 -5.72 14.04
CA LEU A 104 10.96 -6.00 15.11
C LEU A 104 12.39 -5.58 14.75
N ASN A 105 12.78 -5.77 13.49
CA ASN A 105 14.17 -5.62 13.04
C ASN A 105 14.51 -4.27 12.42
N GLN A 106 13.54 -3.52 11.91
CA GLN A 106 13.79 -2.30 11.15
C GLN A 106 13.17 -1.06 11.79
N GLU A 107 12.07 -1.21 12.55
CA GLU A 107 11.35 -0.05 13.12
C GLU A 107 11.62 0.19 14.61
N ILE A 108 12.05 -0.85 15.33
CA ILE A 108 12.50 -0.80 16.72
C ILE A 108 13.99 -0.41 16.94
N PRO A 109 14.97 -0.60 16.02
CA PRO A 109 16.40 -0.64 16.39
C PRO A 109 17.06 0.62 16.96
N GLU A 110 16.47 1.81 16.87
CA GLU A 110 17.08 3.05 17.39
C GLU A 110 16.57 3.48 18.78
N ARG A 111 15.88 2.60 19.51
CA ARG A 111 15.46 2.86 20.89
C ARG A 111 16.58 2.49 21.86
N GLY A 112 17.39 3.47 22.24
CA GLY A 112 18.42 3.31 23.27
C GLY A 112 17.88 2.64 24.54
N GLN A 113 18.51 1.51 24.91
CA GLN A 113 18.63 0.91 26.25
C GLN A 113 17.86 -0.37 26.65
N SER A 114 17.04 -1.02 25.82
CA SER A 114 16.76 -2.46 26.01
C SER A 114 16.20 -3.13 24.76
N ARG A 115 16.74 -4.30 24.37
CA ARG A 115 16.21 -5.18 23.30
C ARG A 115 15.47 -6.35 23.99
N PRO A 116 14.18 -6.20 24.34
CA PRO A 116 13.46 -7.19 25.13
C PRO A 116 13.09 -8.41 24.30
N ASP A 117 12.80 -9.51 24.98
CA ASP A 117 12.17 -10.68 24.39
C ASP A 117 10.74 -10.37 23.92
N TYR A 118 10.36 -10.90 22.75
CA TYR A 118 9.00 -10.78 22.19
C TYR A 118 8.36 -12.14 22.03
N TRP A 119 7.08 -12.23 22.36
CA TRP A 119 6.23 -13.33 21.95
C TRP A 119 5.49 -12.95 20.67
N VAL A 120 5.65 -13.74 19.62
CA VAL A 120 4.85 -13.62 18.39
C VAL A 120 3.69 -14.58 18.50
N TYR A 121 2.50 -14.01 18.61
CA TYR A 121 1.23 -14.70 18.73
C TYR A 121 0.62 -14.95 17.35
N GLU A 122 0.27 -16.20 17.10
CA GLU A 122 -0.44 -16.65 15.90
C GLU A 122 -1.92 -16.72 16.24
N THR A 123 -2.73 -15.88 15.60
CA THR A 123 -4.17 -15.79 15.79
C THR A 123 -4.85 -16.36 14.56
N ALA A 124 -5.89 -17.18 14.71
CA ALA A 124 -6.63 -17.67 13.55
C ALA A 124 -7.30 -16.54 12.79
N ALA A 125 -7.76 -16.81 11.57
CA ALA A 125 -8.57 -15.86 10.80
C ALA A 125 -9.84 -15.45 11.58
N ILE A 126 -10.16 -14.16 11.57
CA ILE A 126 -11.27 -13.56 12.31
C ILE A 126 -12.12 -12.75 11.34
N ASP A 127 -13.44 -12.96 11.38
CA ASP A 127 -14.46 -12.27 10.58
C ASP A 127 -14.55 -10.76 10.82
N ARG A 128 -14.01 -10.25 11.92
CA ARG A 128 -13.93 -8.82 12.25
C ARG A 128 -12.52 -8.25 12.11
N ALA A 129 -11.68 -8.90 11.31
CA ALA A 129 -10.38 -8.38 10.89
C ALA A 129 -10.50 -7.73 9.51
N TYR A 130 -9.95 -6.52 9.37
CA TYR A 130 -10.03 -5.70 8.16
C TYR A 130 -8.62 -5.31 7.72
N ASN A 131 -8.34 -5.45 6.42
CA ASN A 131 -7.07 -5.03 5.86
C ASN A 131 -7.01 -3.50 5.74
N MET A 132 -5.96 -2.89 6.31
CA MET A 132 -5.79 -1.44 6.36
C MET A 132 -5.65 -0.82 4.97
N ASN A 133 -4.86 -1.44 4.09
CA ASN A 133 -4.62 -0.91 2.75
C ASN A 133 -5.90 -0.86 1.94
N TRP A 134 -6.65 -1.96 1.95
CA TRP A 134 -7.96 -2.02 1.30
C TRP A 134 -8.92 -0.94 1.85
N MET A 135 -9.03 -0.77 3.18
CA MET A 135 -9.91 0.26 3.74
C MET A 135 -9.49 1.68 3.33
N LEU A 136 -8.19 1.97 3.29
CA LEU A 136 -7.68 3.28 2.89
C LEU A 136 -7.84 3.53 1.39
N GLU A 137 -7.73 2.50 0.56
CA GLU A 137 -7.91 2.61 -0.90
C GLU A 137 -9.38 2.76 -1.28
N ASP A 138 -10.27 1.99 -0.66
CA ASP A 138 -11.73 2.13 -0.82
C ASP A 138 -12.18 3.52 -0.33
N TYR A 139 -11.62 4.01 0.79
CA TYR A 139 -11.82 5.38 1.26
C TYR A 139 -11.34 6.45 0.25
N LEU A 140 -10.29 6.18 -0.54
CA LEU A 140 -9.80 7.11 -1.57
C LEU A 140 -10.74 7.21 -2.79
N GLU A 141 -11.64 6.25 -2.96
CA GLU A 141 -12.59 6.17 -4.07
C GLU A 141 -14.00 6.66 -3.68
N SER A 142 -14.24 6.84 -2.38
CA SER A 142 -15.46 7.39 -1.79
C SER A 142 -15.51 8.93 -1.81
N ASP A 143 -16.72 9.49 -1.62
CA ASP A 143 -16.99 10.94 -1.66
C ASP A 143 -16.59 11.64 -0.34
N HIS A 144 -15.29 11.86 -0.16
CA HIS A 144 -14.70 12.49 1.03
C HIS A 144 -14.01 13.83 0.71
N SER A 145 -13.69 14.60 1.76
CA SER A 145 -13.03 15.89 1.60
C SER A 145 -11.63 15.75 0.98
N ALA A 146 -11.19 16.76 0.22
CA ALA A 146 -9.84 16.76 -0.36
C ALA A 146 -8.71 16.67 0.71
N SER A 147 -9.00 17.10 1.94
CA SER A 147 -8.06 16.98 3.06
C SER A 147 -7.95 15.53 3.54
N ASP A 148 -9.07 14.84 3.69
CA ASP A 148 -9.12 13.46 4.17
C ASP A 148 -8.55 12.49 3.14
N LEU A 149 -8.90 12.68 1.86
CA LEU A 149 -8.29 11.93 0.76
C LEU A 149 -6.77 12.11 0.71
N ARG A 150 -6.27 13.31 1.03
CA ARG A 150 -4.82 13.55 1.15
C ARG A 150 -4.21 12.82 2.35
N ILE A 151 -4.91 12.77 3.48
CA ILE A 151 -4.46 12.04 4.68
C ILE A 151 -4.43 10.53 4.39
N ALA A 152 -5.53 9.96 3.89
CA ALA A 152 -5.66 8.55 3.52
C ALA A 152 -4.53 8.12 2.57
N ARG A 153 -4.25 8.91 1.53
CA ARG A 153 -3.15 8.64 0.59
C ARG A 153 -1.77 8.61 1.25
N ASN A 154 -1.51 9.53 2.18
CA ASN A 154 -0.25 9.55 2.91
C ASN A 154 -0.13 8.34 3.85
N LEU A 155 -1.21 7.97 4.54
CA LEU A 155 -1.26 6.81 5.43
C LEU A 155 -1.05 5.51 4.65
N LEU A 156 -1.72 5.36 3.50
CA LEU A 156 -1.54 4.22 2.61
C LEU A 156 -0.07 4.07 2.22
N THR A 157 0.61 5.14 1.78
CA THR A 157 2.05 5.04 1.44
C THR A 157 2.97 4.73 2.60
N ARG A 158 2.53 4.90 3.84
CA ARG A 158 3.33 4.55 5.00
C ARG A 158 3.13 3.10 5.41
N TYR A 159 1.88 2.65 5.44
CA TYR A 159 1.52 1.35 6.01
C TYR A 159 1.28 0.29 4.95
N TYR A 160 1.45 0.62 3.67
CA TYR A 160 1.29 -0.32 2.58
C TYR A 160 2.05 -1.63 2.83
N GLU A 161 3.29 -1.50 3.33
CA GLU A 161 4.18 -2.63 3.58
C GLU A 161 3.94 -3.36 4.90
N GLU A 162 3.09 -2.87 5.79
CA GLU A 162 2.84 -3.54 7.07
C GLU A 162 1.97 -4.78 6.91
N ASP A 163 1.25 -4.91 5.77
CA ASP A 163 0.15 -5.88 5.59
C ASP A 163 -0.71 -5.92 6.85
N GLU A 164 -1.10 -4.72 7.29
CA GLU A 164 -1.79 -4.55 8.55
C GLU A 164 -3.24 -5.01 8.43
N TRP A 165 -3.63 -5.86 9.37
CA TRP A 165 -5.01 -6.24 9.62
C TRP A 165 -5.43 -5.74 10.99
N VAL A 166 -6.42 -4.85 11.02
CA VAL A 166 -6.99 -4.34 12.26
C VAL A 166 -8.22 -5.12 12.65
N VAL A 167 -8.25 -5.50 13.91
CA VAL A 167 -9.26 -6.36 14.47
C VAL A 167 -10.21 -5.51 15.32
N ARG A 168 -11.47 -5.40 14.88
CA ARG A 168 -12.51 -4.68 15.61
C ARG A 168 -12.75 -5.35 16.96
N ASP A 169 -12.90 -4.55 18.01
CA ASP A 169 -13.24 -5.01 19.38
C ASP A 169 -12.22 -5.94 20.06
N GLY A 170 -11.02 -6.03 19.46
CA GLY A 170 -9.88 -6.75 19.99
C GLY A 170 -9.90 -8.24 19.65
N ILE A 171 -8.90 -8.96 20.12
CA ILE A 171 -8.71 -10.40 19.86
C ILE A 171 -9.00 -11.16 21.14
N ARG A 172 -9.91 -12.13 21.07
CA ARG A 172 -10.27 -12.95 22.22
C ARG A 172 -9.23 -14.05 22.42
N SER A 173 -9.06 -14.47 23.68
CA SER A 173 -8.06 -15.49 24.01
C SER A 173 -8.26 -16.79 23.24
N ASP A 174 -9.50 -17.23 23.04
CA ASP A 174 -9.86 -18.46 22.29
C ASP A 174 -9.64 -18.38 20.78
N GLU A 175 -9.36 -17.19 20.23
CA GLU A 175 -9.00 -17.00 18.81
C GLU A 175 -7.49 -17.14 18.56
N ILE A 176 -6.69 -17.14 19.62
CA ILE A 176 -5.23 -17.18 19.52
C ILE A 176 -4.76 -18.63 19.56
N HIS A 177 -4.05 -19.09 18.54
CA HIS A 177 -3.64 -20.48 18.40
C HIS A 177 -2.44 -20.83 19.29
N ARG A 178 -1.37 -20.07 19.17
CA ARG A 178 -0.08 -20.33 19.85
C ARG A 178 0.79 -19.07 19.89
N ALA A 179 1.86 -19.13 20.67
CA ALA A 179 2.87 -18.09 20.74
C ALA A 179 4.27 -18.69 20.61
N ARG A 180 5.18 -17.99 19.93
CA ARG A 180 6.59 -18.35 19.80
C ARG A 180 7.46 -17.22 20.33
N LEU A 181 8.50 -17.57 21.09
CA LEU A 181 9.43 -16.59 21.65
C LEU A 181 10.50 -16.19 20.63
N TYR A 182 10.74 -14.90 20.52
CA TYR A 182 11.76 -14.26 19.69
C TYR A 182 12.74 -13.48 20.56
N ARG A 183 14.03 -13.67 20.31
CA ARG A 183 15.11 -13.00 21.04
C ARG A 183 16.03 -12.27 20.09
N PHE A 184 16.58 -11.17 20.57
CA PHE A 184 17.52 -10.38 19.79
C PHE A 184 18.89 -11.06 19.72
N ASN A 185 19.33 -11.41 18.51
CA ASN A 185 20.67 -11.90 18.24
C ASN A 185 21.62 -10.73 17.92
N GLN A 186 22.64 -10.56 18.76
CA GLN A 186 23.65 -9.52 18.61
C GLN A 186 24.56 -9.72 17.40
N SER A 187 24.89 -10.95 17.01
CA SER A 187 25.81 -11.20 15.89
C SER A 187 25.15 -10.90 14.54
N MET A 188 23.87 -11.24 14.41
CA MET A 188 23.09 -11.02 13.18
C MET A 188 22.40 -9.65 13.17
N ASN A 189 22.43 -8.94 14.31
CA ASN A 189 21.73 -7.69 14.56
C ASN A 189 20.21 -7.77 14.23
N GLU A 190 19.57 -8.88 14.59
CA GLU A 190 18.14 -9.13 14.32
C GLU A 190 17.48 -10.03 15.38
N TYR A 191 16.16 -10.00 15.46
CA TYR A 191 15.32 -10.90 16.24
C TYR A 191 15.17 -12.24 15.53
N GLU A 192 15.39 -13.29 16.29
CA GLU A 192 15.35 -14.66 15.82
C GLU A 192 14.38 -15.49 16.65
N ALA A 193 13.69 -16.41 15.98
CA ALA A 193 12.76 -17.30 16.61
C ALA A 193 13.52 -18.34 17.44
N THR A 194 13.20 -18.46 18.71
CA THR A 194 13.74 -19.53 19.55
C THR A 194 13.03 -20.86 19.26
N GLY A 195 13.49 -21.93 19.90
CA GLY A 195 12.78 -23.22 19.93
C GLY A 195 11.58 -23.25 20.88
N GLU A 196 11.35 -22.18 21.65
CA GLU A 196 10.28 -22.10 22.65
C GLU A 196 8.96 -21.65 22.01
N TYR A 197 7.94 -22.50 22.12
CA TYR A 197 6.57 -22.20 21.70
C TYR A 197 5.56 -22.76 22.71
N ILE A 198 4.43 -22.06 22.86
CA ILE A 198 3.36 -22.40 23.78
C ILE A 198 2.04 -22.46 22.99
N ASN A 199 1.35 -23.60 23.07
CA ASN A 199 0.02 -23.75 22.49
C ASN A 199 -1.05 -23.22 23.45
N ASN A 200 -2.07 -22.58 22.92
CA ASN A 200 -3.16 -22.08 23.75
C ASN A 200 -4.16 -23.21 24.05
N PRO A 201 -4.39 -23.56 25.35
CA PRO A 201 -5.34 -24.61 25.72
C PRO A 201 -6.81 -24.24 25.43
N HIS A 202 -7.11 -22.95 25.23
CA HIS A 202 -8.47 -22.46 24.96
C HIS A 202 -8.77 -22.25 23.48
N PHE A 203 -7.81 -22.55 22.59
CA PHE A 203 -7.96 -22.28 21.17
C PHE A 203 -9.11 -23.10 20.55
N VAL A 204 -9.98 -22.40 19.83
CA VAL A 204 -11.03 -23.03 19.03
C VAL A 204 -10.80 -22.63 17.58
N ALA A 205 -10.53 -23.62 16.71
CA ALA A 205 -10.30 -23.36 15.30
C ALA A 205 -11.58 -22.81 14.63
N PRO A 206 -11.59 -21.57 14.13
CA PRO A 206 -12.72 -21.05 13.38
C PRO A 206 -12.69 -21.58 11.94
N SER A 207 -13.86 -21.59 11.28
CA SER A 207 -13.90 -21.66 9.82
C SER A 207 -13.26 -20.40 9.24
N LEU A 208 -12.58 -20.53 8.10
CA LEU A 208 -12.06 -19.36 7.40
C LEU A 208 -13.22 -18.39 7.07
N PRO A 209 -13.14 -17.12 7.51
CA PRO A 209 -14.17 -16.14 7.24
C PRO A 209 -14.23 -15.81 5.75
N ALA A 210 -15.41 -15.40 5.29
CA ALA A 210 -15.58 -14.83 3.96
C ALA A 210 -14.84 -13.48 3.83
N PRO A 211 -14.54 -13.02 2.60
CA PRO A 211 -14.09 -11.66 2.36
C PRO A 211 -15.01 -10.62 3.00
N GLN A 212 -14.44 -9.52 3.50
CA GLN A 212 -15.23 -8.38 3.98
C GLN A 212 -16.05 -7.80 2.82
N THR A 213 -17.26 -7.31 3.08
CA THR A 213 -18.13 -6.75 2.03
C THR A 213 -18.53 -5.29 2.28
N SER A 214 -18.00 -4.70 3.34
CA SER A 214 -18.30 -3.33 3.75
C SER A 214 -17.09 -2.71 4.41
N ASN A 215 -16.66 -1.54 3.94
CA ASN A 215 -15.62 -0.76 4.59
C ASN A 215 -16.21 -0.01 5.80
N PRO A 216 -15.84 -0.39 7.04
CA PRO A 216 -16.36 0.28 8.22
C PRO A 216 -15.95 1.76 8.28
N ALA A 217 -14.88 2.16 7.57
CA ALA A 217 -14.42 3.54 7.49
C ALA A 217 -15.39 4.48 6.75
N ASP A 218 -16.21 3.96 5.84
CA ASP A 218 -17.18 4.77 5.07
C ASP A 218 -18.53 4.93 5.78
N THR A 219 -18.76 4.20 6.88
CA THR A 219 -20.05 4.21 7.60
C THR A 219 -20.10 5.19 8.78
N SER A 220 -18.99 5.84 9.13
CA SER A 220 -18.92 6.78 10.26
C SER A 220 -19.08 8.24 9.84
N SER A 221 -20.10 8.54 9.01
CA SER A 221 -20.42 9.90 8.56
C SER A 221 -21.47 10.60 9.43
N GLU A 222 -21.66 10.20 10.68
CA GLU A 222 -22.48 10.97 11.63
C GLU A 222 -21.58 11.84 12.50
N ASP A 223 -21.58 13.15 12.19
CA ASP A 223 -21.32 14.28 13.07
C ASP A 223 -20.30 14.05 14.19
N ALA A 224 -19.08 13.72 13.80
CA ALA A 224 -17.92 14.03 14.62
C ALA A 224 -17.19 15.19 13.94
N ASP A 225 -17.63 16.40 14.26
CA ASP A 225 -16.84 17.62 14.11
C ASP A 225 -15.61 17.47 15.03
N VAL A 226 -14.66 16.61 14.63
CA VAL A 226 -13.43 16.39 15.36
C VAL A 226 -12.49 17.47 14.87
N ASP A 227 -12.52 18.60 15.57
CA ASP A 227 -11.39 19.51 15.65
C ASP A 227 -10.13 18.65 15.83
N PHE A 228 -9.35 18.57 14.76
CA PHE A 228 -8.27 17.64 14.63
C PHE A 228 -7.12 18.21 15.49
N PHE A 229 -7.15 17.95 16.79
CA PHE A 229 -6.30 18.61 17.78
C PHE A 229 -4.81 18.33 17.50
N ALA A 230 -4.14 19.31 16.90
CA ALA A 230 -2.71 19.46 17.01
C ALA A 230 -2.41 20.13 18.36
N TYR A 231 -1.88 19.39 19.34
CA TYR A 231 -1.34 20.05 20.52
C TYR A 231 0.01 20.73 20.16
N ILE A 232 -0.06 22.05 20.01
CA ILE A 232 1.00 22.99 20.38
C ILE A 232 0.89 23.19 21.89
N ASN A 233 1.94 22.91 22.63
CA ASN A 233 2.06 23.39 24.00
C ASN A 233 2.90 24.67 23.93
N ASN A 234 2.26 25.84 24.06
CA ASN A 234 2.97 27.06 24.40
C ASN A 234 2.23 27.72 25.56
N THR A 235 2.78 27.54 26.75
CA THR A 235 2.61 28.46 27.87
C THR A 235 3.14 29.83 27.47
N SER A 236 2.30 30.68 26.88
CA SER A 236 2.40 32.14 27.00
C SER A 236 1.17 32.79 26.38
N SER A 237 0.47 33.55 27.22
CA SER A 237 -0.62 34.46 26.90
C SER A 237 -0.28 35.47 25.80
N SER A 238 -0.99 35.42 24.68
CA SER A 238 -1.50 36.59 23.94
C SER A 238 -2.21 36.10 22.68
N LEU A 239 -3.49 36.43 22.53
CA LEU A 239 -4.27 36.19 21.33
C LEU A 239 -3.68 36.99 20.16
N GLU A 240 -3.22 36.30 19.12
CA GLU A 240 -3.29 36.78 17.75
C GLU A 240 -3.79 35.62 16.86
N GLU A 241 -4.84 35.90 16.09
CA GLU A 241 -5.43 35.02 15.10
C GLU A 241 -4.40 34.67 14.01
N HIS A 242 -3.94 33.42 14.00
CA HIS A 242 -3.28 32.84 12.84
C HIS A 242 -4.00 31.57 12.39
N THR A 243 -4.60 31.69 11.21
CA THR A 243 -5.22 30.66 10.38
C THR A 243 -4.15 29.71 9.82
N ASP A 244 -3.73 28.71 10.58
CA ASP A 244 -2.97 27.56 10.05
C ASP A 244 -3.23 26.30 10.88
N THR A 245 -4.31 25.57 10.57
CA THR A 245 -4.67 24.28 11.18
C THR A 245 -3.69 23.20 10.72
N SER A 246 -2.55 23.12 11.41
CA SER A 246 -1.43 22.23 11.07
C SER A 246 -1.45 20.93 11.90
N HIS A 247 -2.07 19.88 11.36
CA HIS A 247 -2.15 18.57 12.02
C HIS A 247 -0.79 17.84 12.02
N ALA A 248 -0.28 17.52 13.21
CA ALA A 248 0.91 16.70 13.40
C ALA A 248 0.47 15.23 13.55
N THR A 249 1.03 14.34 12.74
CA THR A 249 0.77 12.89 12.77
C THR A 249 1.87 12.19 13.56
N VAL A 250 1.51 11.21 14.37
CA VAL A 250 2.46 10.39 15.14
C VAL A 250 2.90 9.23 14.25
N ASN A 251 4.17 8.81 14.36
CA ASN A 251 4.62 7.59 13.69
C ASN A 251 3.90 6.37 14.27
N TYR A 252 3.22 5.56 13.47
CA TYR A 252 2.52 4.35 13.93
C TYR A 252 3.43 3.31 14.56
N ALA A 253 4.67 3.18 14.08
CA ALA A 253 5.69 2.37 14.74
C ALA A 253 6.04 2.89 16.15
N MET A 254 5.82 4.18 16.39
CA MET A 254 5.92 4.85 17.70
C MET A 254 4.58 4.94 18.42
N SER A 255 3.48 4.56 17.76
CA SER A 255 2.18 4.42 18.37
C SER A 255 2.12 3.07 19.07
N CYS A 256 1.27 2.99 20.07
CA CYS A 256 1.06 1.74 20.78
C CYS A 256 0.22 0.72 20.03
N ALA A 257 -0.18 1.04 18.81
CA ALA A 257 -1.07 0.21 18.01
C ALA A 257 -0.37 -0.80 17.15
N GLY A 258 0.92 -0.62 16.82
CA GLY A 258 1.62 -1.48 15.87
C GLY A 258 1.49 -2.99 16.12
N THR A 259 1.81 -3.75 15.08
CA THR A 259 1.87 -5.23 15.09
C THR A 259 2.84 -5.76 16.15
N GLY A 260 3.70 -4.90 16.73
CA GLY A 260 4.42 -5.14 17.97
C GLY A 260 4.32 -4.03 19.02
N ALA A 261 4.10 -4.41 20.27
CA ALA A 261 4.07 -3.53 21.44
C ALA A 261 5.47 -3.37 22.10
N SER A 262 6.12 -2.19 22.09
CA SER A 262 7.43 -1.96 22.75
C SER A 262 7.42 -0.99 23.94
N LEU A 263 8.24 -1.31 24.96
CA LEU A 263 8.67 -0.47 26.11
C LEU A 263 9.90 0.40 25.80
N PRO A 264 10.18 1.41 26.65
CA PRO A 264 11.46 1.53 27.37
C PRO A 264 11.31 1.74 28.90
N SER A 265 12.46 1.69 29.57
CA SER A 265 12.70 1.24 30.95
C SER A 265 12.32 2.17 32.10
N THR A 266 11.87 1.54 33.18
CA THR A 266 11.92 1.94 34.60
C THR A 266 12.80 3.15 34.98
N GLN A 267 12.17 4.24 35.46
CA GLN A 267 12.32 4.68 36.87
C GLN A 267 11.27 5.72 37.32
N LYS A 268 10.58 5.36 38.42
CA LYS A 268 9.90 6.16 39.47
C LYS A 268 8.95 7.31 39.05
N ARG A 269 7.63 7.11 39.22
CA ARG A 269 6.85 7.82 40.26
C ARG A 269 5.41 7.33 40.45
N SER A 270 5.12 7.08 41.74
CA SER A 270 3.84 7.19 42.45
C SER A 270 2.68 6.30 42.01
N VAL A 271 2.75 5.03 42.41
CA VAL A 271 1.58 4.34 42.96
C VAL A 271 1.12 5.15 44.18
N ASN A 272 0.14 6.03 44.00
CA ASN A 272 -0.68 6.48 45.12
C ASN A 272 -2.14 6.15 44.80
N SER A 273 -2.60 5.13 45.53
CA SER A 273 -3.96 4.83 45.98
C SER A 273 -5.07 4.61 44.95
N GLY A 274 -5.57 3.37 44.91
CA GLY A 274 -7.02 3.10 44.84
C GLY A 274 -7.51 2.13 43.76
N ASN A 275 -7.61 0.84 44.11
CA ASN A 275 -8.54 -0.20 43.63
C ASN A 275 -8.77 -0.52 42.12
N ASN A 276 -8.50 -1.80 41.81
CA ASN A 276 -9.24 -2.76 40.94
C ASN A 276 -9.51 -2.47 39.44
N THR A 277 -8.53 -2.87 38.60
CA THR A 277 -8.58 -3.41 37.20
C THR A 277 -9.06 -2.51 36.02
N PRO A 278 -8.59 -2.73 34.77
CA PRO A 278 -7.66 -3.79 34.28
C PRO A 278 -6.33 -3.24 33.69
N ARG A 279 -5.27 -4.06 33.68
CA ARG A 279 -4.10 -3.84 32.80
C ARG A 279 -4.25 -4.68 31.54
N PRO A 280 -4.58 -4.06 30.39
CA PRO A 280 -4.24 -4.71 29.13
C PRO A 280 -4.00 -3.69 28.01
N ALA A 281 -2.79 -3.15 27.91
CA ALA A 281 -2.33 -2.48 26.70
C ALA A 281 -0.87 -2.86 26.46
N PRO A 282 -0.41 -2.85 25.19
CA PRO A 282 1.00 -2.74 24.83
C PRO A 282 1.77 -1.92 25.85
N ARG A 283 2.80 -2.49 26.48
CA ARG A 283 3.62 -1.76 27.45
C ARG A 283 4.41 -0.68 26.73
N CYS A 284 3.82 0.50 26.53
CA CYS A 284 4.44 1.62 25.82
C CYS A 284 5.12 2.63 26.73
N ASP A 285 6.07 3.39 26.18
CA ASP A 285 6.46 4.68 26.75
C ASP A 285 5.36 5.70 26.51
N TYR A 286 4.76 6.20 27.58
CA TYR A 286 3.75 7.26 27.50
C TYR A 286 4.32 8.66 27.78
N SER A 287 5.64 8.81 27.83
CA SER A 287 6.27 10.12 28.05
C SER A 287 6.22 11.00 26.79
N GLU A 288 6.13 12.32 26.96
CA GLU A 288 6.15 13.27 25.83
C GLU A 288 7.40 13.14 24.93
N LYS A 289 8.47 12.51 25.43
CA LYS A 289 9.70 12.23 24.68
C LYS A 289 9.51 11.19 23.55
N SER A 290 8.48 10.35 23.62
CA SER A 290 8.19 9.35 22.58
C SER A 290 7.44 9.93 21.37
N LEU A 291 6.92 11.17 21.49
CA LEU A 291 6.26 11.89 20.39
C LEU A 291 7.30 12.48 19.42
N GLN A 292 7.79 11.69 18.46
CA GLN A 292 8.41 12.25 17.27
C GLN A 292 7.32 12.77 16.32
N LYS A 293 7.17 14.10 16.26
CA LYS A 293 6.28 14.79 15.33
C LYS A 293 6.97 14.92 13.98
N THR A 294 6.75 13.98 13.06
CA THR A 294 7.13 14.16 11.66
C THR A 294 5.87 14.47 10.86
N LYS A 295 5.70 15.75 10.49
CA LYS A 295 4.62 16.16 9.59
C LYS A 295 4.91 15.59 8.20
N PHE A 296 4.04 14.74 7.65
CA PHE A 296 4.21 14.20 6.29
C PHE A 296 4.32 15.27 5.20
N LYS A 297 3.59 16.39 5.36
CA LYS A 297 3.70 17.53 4.45
C LYS A 297 5.11 18.15 4.45
N ASP A 298 5.84 17.96 5.53
CA ASP A 298 7.20 18.47 5.74
C ASP A 298 8.27 17.39 5.54
N LEU A 299 7.90 16.17 5.08
CA LEU A 299 8.89 15.18 4.66
C LEU A 299 9.69 15.78 3.50
N PRO A 300 11.02 15.89 3.64
CA PRO A 300 11.82 16.49 2.60
C PRO A 300 11.86 15.56 1.38
N THR A 301 11.92 16.15 0.18
CA THR A 301 12.43 15.43 -0.99
C THR A 301 13.94 15.58 -0.98
N ILE A 302 14.67 14.51 -0.68
CA ILE A 302 16.13 14.50 -0.60
C ILE A 302 16.68 13.79 -1.83
N PRO A 303 16.96 14.52 -2.94
CA PRO A 303 17.63 13.93 -4.08
C PRO A 303 19.11 13.69 -3.76
N SER A 304 19.65 12.55 -4.18
CA SER A 304 21.07 12.25 -4.09
C SER A 304 21.53 11.42 -5.27
N GLN A 305 22.78 11.59 -5.66
CA GLN A 305 23.46 10.59 -6.48
C GLN A 305 23.81 9.39 -5.60
N LEU A 306 23.72 8.19 -6.17
CA LEU A 306 24.16 6.96 -5.51
C LEU A 306 25.63 6.74 -5.85
N ILE A 307 26.52 7.11 -4.93
CA ILE A 307 27.97 7.11 -5.19
C ILE A 307 28.59 5.85 -4.62
N THR A 308 29.43 5.17 -5.38
CA THR A 308 30.13 3.95 -4.96
C THR A 308 31.41 4.29 -4.21
N THR A 309 31.75 3.49 -3.20
CA THR A 309 33.05 3.56 -2.51
C THR A 309 34.18 3.12 -3.44
N GLN A 310 33.93 2.08 -4.25
CA GLN A 310 34.86 1.59 -5.24
C GLN A 310 34.78 2.44 -6.52
N GLY A 311 35.85 3.14 -6.87
CA GLY A 311 35.95 3.94 -8.09
C GLY A 311 35.24 5.30 -8.07
N GLY A 312 34.37 5.57 -7.10
CA GLY A 312 33.68 6.87 -6.99
C GLY A 312 32.67 7.13 -8.10
N TYR A 313 32.07 6.08 -8.65
CA TYR A 313 31.09 6.16 -9.73
C TYR A 313 29.69 6.46 -9.20
N CYS A 314 28.85 7.04 -10.06
CA CYS A 314 27.45 7.26 -9.79
C CYS A 314 26.62 6.16 -10.46
N LEU A 315 25.76 5.51 -9.68
CA LEU A 315 24.82 4.53 -10.20
C LEU A 315 23.60 5.26 -10.75
N ALA A 316 23.22 4.92 -11.97
CA ALA A 316 22.03 5.45 -12.62
C ALA A 316 21.45 4.44 -13.60
N PRO A 317 20.19 4.63 -14.03
CA PRO A 317 19.66 3.83 -15.09
C PRO A 317 20.29 4.19 -16.45
N THR A 318 20.50 3.20 -17.29
CA THR A 318 20.95 3.37 -18.67
C THR A 318 20.25 2.39 -19.60
N GLN A 319 20.22 2.69 -20.91
CA GLN A 319 19.70 1.77 -21.93
C GLN A 319 20.52 0.48 -21.98
N SER A 320 19.89 -0.60 -22.47
CA SER A 320 20.65 -1.74 -22.98
C SER A 320 21.78 -1.26 -23.91
N ARG A 321 23.02 -1.65 -23.60
CA ARG A 321 24.19 -1.43 -24.47
C ARG A 321 24.78 -2.75 -24.98
N ASP A 322 24.16 -3.87 -24.63
CA ASP A 322 24.60 -5.22 -24.93
C ASP A 322 23.46 -5.97 -25.63
N SER A 323 23.78 -6.77 -26.65
CA SER A 323 22.79 -7.54 -27.41
C SER A 323 22.11 -8.64 -26.58
N SER A 324 22.69 -9.05 -25.46
CA SER A 324 22.10 -9.99 -24.49
C SER A 324 21.03 -9.33 -23.60
N MET A 325 20.98 -8.00 -23.54
CA MET A 325 20.05 -7.26 -22.70
C MET A 325 18.85 -6.78 -23.52
N LYS A 326 17.64 -6.98 -22.99
CA LYS A 326 16.39 -6.53 -23.64
C LYS A 326 16.43 -5.01 -23.89
N THR A 327 16.28 -4.61 -25.15
CA THR A 327 16.43 -3.22 -25.62
C THR A 327 15.31 -2.28 -25.16
N SER A 328 14.16 -2.83 -24.76
CA SER A 328 13.04 -2.09 -24.17
C SER A 328 13.21 -1.78 -22.68
N ARG A 329 14.25 -2.31 -22.03
CA ARG A 329 14.50 -2.15 -20.60
C ARG A 329 15.67 -1.20 -20.33
N SER A 330 15.73 -0.72 -19.09
CA SER A 330 16.85 0.05 -18.57
C SER A 330 17.47 -0.69 -17.40
N TYR A 331 18.76 -0.47 -17.18
CA TYR A 331 19.56 -1.26 -16.26
C TYR A 331 20.44 -0.38 -15.39
N LEU A 332 20.80 -0.87 -14.21
CA LEU A 332 21.72 -0.20 -13.30
C LEU A 332 23.13 -0.22 -13.84
N TYR A 333 23.72 0.97 -13.95
CA TYR A 333 25.01 1.16 -14.57
C TYR A 333 25.86 2.18 -13.81
N ALA A 334 27.16 1.92 -13.75
CA ALA A 334 28.16 2.83 -13.24
C ALA A 334 28.55 3.86 -14.29
N GLN A 335 28.41 5.13 -13.96
CA GLN A 335 28.87 6.21 -14.82
C GLN A 335 29.63 7.26 -14.03
N THR A 336 30.41 8.08 -14.73
CA THR A 336 31.09 9.22 -14.12
C THR A 336 30.07 10.15 -13.46
N CYS A 337 30.32 10.51 -12.21
CA CYS A 337 29.49 11.44 -11.47
C CYS A 337 29.54 12.83 -12.11
N SER A 338 28.37 13.38 -12.39
CA SER A 338 28.17 14.77 -12.77
C SER A 338 27.06 15.37 -11.91
N ASN A 339 27.11 16.64 -11.56
CA ASN A 339 26.10 17.24 -10.67
C ASN A 339 24.74 17.50 -11.35
N VAL A 340 24.38 16.75 -12.39
CA VAL A 340 23.11 16.88 -13.12
C VAL A 340 21.96 16.22 -12.37
N GLU A 341 20.78 16.85 -12.42
CA GLU A 341 19.59 16.37 -11.72
C GLU A 341 19.09 15.00 -12.20
N SER A 342 19.36 14.63 -13.46
CA SER A 342 19.02 13.33 -14.02
C SER A 342 19.86 12.17 -13.47
N GLN A 343 20.91 12.43 -12.70
CA GLN A 343 21.68 11.38 -12.00
C GLN A 343 21.26 11.21 -10.53
N LYS A 344 20.27 11.98 -10.06
CA LYS A 344 19.82 11.94 -8.68
C LYS A 344 18.56 11.08 -8.54
N ALA A 345 18.63 10.13 -7.61
CA ALA A 345 17.49 9.36 -7.15
C ALA A 345 16.91 10.00 -5.87
N ILE A 346 15.70 9.58 -5.50
CA ILE A 346 15.19 9.68 -4.14
C ILE A 346 15.10 8.27 -3.55
N TYR A 347 15.35 8.16 -2.24
CA TYR A 347 14.96 6.98 -1.48
C TYR A 347 13.67 7.31 -0.74
N ASP A 348 12.55 6.71 -1.12
CA ASP A 348 11.23 7.08 -0.59
C ASP A 348 10.78 6.21 0.60
N THR A 349 9.68 6.61 1.26
CA THR A 349 9.15 5.89 2.44
C THR A 349 8.68 4.47 2.15
N LEU A 350 8.49 4.08 0.88
CA LEU A 350 8.20 2.70 0.50
C LEU A 350 9.47 1.84 0.42
N GLY A 351 10.65 2.47 0.53
CA GLY A 351 11.94 1.83 0.36
C GLY A 351 12.36 1.74 -1.10
N ARG A 352 11.78 2.54 -1.99
CA ARG A 352 12.14 2.53 -3.42
C ARG A 352 13.27 3.50 -3.69
N VAL A 353 14.16 3.11 -4.60
CA VAL A 353 15.15 4.01 -5.20
C VAL A 353 14.56 4.51 -6.52
N ALA A 354 14.02 5.72 -6.51
CA ALA A 354 13.23 6.28 -7.61
C ALA A 354 13.97 7.41 -8.33
N PHE A 355 13.98 7.32 -9.67
CA PHE A 355 14.46 8.32 -10.60
C PHE A 355 13.24 8.95 -11.29
N SER A 356 12.80 10.09 -10.77
CA SER A 356 11.49 10.69 -11.05
C SER A 356 11.63 12.05 -11.75
N LYS A 357 12.37 12.09 -12.85
CA LYS A 357 12.61 13.33 -13.60
C LYS A 357 12.07 13.22 -15.02
N SER A 358 11.63 14.35 -15.57
CA SER A 358 11.02 14.41 -16.90
C SER A 358 11.93 13.93 -18.03
N GLN A 359 13.26 14.00 -17.88
CA GLN A 359 14.20 13.48 -18.88
C GLN A 359 14.07 11.97 -19.11
N PHE A 360 13.52 11.22 -18.15
CA PHE A 360 13.27 9.79 -18.30
C PHE A 360 11.94 9.48 -18.99
N GLY A 361 11.12 10.49 -19.26
CA GLY A 361 9.78 10.35 -19.83
C GLY A 361 8.73 9.81 -18.85
N ILE A 362 9.14 9.05 -17.83
CA ILE A 362 8.31 8.53 -16.74
C ILE A 362 9.15 8.36 -15.45
N PRO A 363 8.53 8.32 -14.25
CA PRO A 363 9.22 7.86 -13.04
C PRO A 363 9.65 6.39 -13.14
N LEU A 364 10.94 6.13 -12.90
CA LEU A 364 11.53 4.78 -12.92
C LEU A 364 12.06 4.41 -11.55
N CYS A 365 11.84 3.16 -11.15
CA CYS A 365 12.29 2.61 -9.89
C CYS A 365 13.23 1.44 -10.13
N MET A 366 14.33 1.41 -9.37
CA MET A 366 15.27 0.30 -9.38
C MET A 366 14.54 -0.98 -8.94
N THR A 367 14.66 -2.04 -9.72
CA THR A 367 13.87 -3.27 -9.58
C THR A 367 14.81 -4.47 -9.52
N ALA A 368 14.66 -5.29 -8.48
CA ALA A 368 15.42 -6.52 -8.33
C ALA A 368 14.95 -7.55 -9.37
N PRO A 369 15.87 -8.32 -9.97
CA PRO A 369 15.50 -9.32 -10.97
C PRO A 369 14.73 -10.47 -10.32
N GLU A 370 13.47 -10.63 -10.71
CA GLU A 370 12.53 -11.55 -10.08
C GLU A 370 13.01 -13.00 -10.16
N ASN A 371 13.59 -13.43 -11.29
CA ASN A 371 14.05 -14.81 -11.46
C ASN A 371 15.14 -15.18 -10.44
N VAL A 372 16.00 -14.23 -10.07
CA VAL A 372 17.05 -14.52 -9.07
C VAL A 372 16.46 -14.58 -7.67
N ILE A 373 15.53 -13.68 -7.36
CA ILE A 373 14.82 -13.65 -6.07
C ILE A 373 14.01 -14.94 -5.86
N LYS A 374 13.29 -15.40 -6.90
CA LYS A 374 12.56 -16.68 -6.89
C LYS A 374 13.48 -17.91 -6.84
N GLY A 375 14.73 -17.75 -7.26
CA GLY A 375 15.72 -18.83 -7.33
C GLY A 375 15.66 -19.68 -8.58
N ASP A 376 14.99 -19.14 -9.58
CA ASP A 376 14.82 -19.65 -10.91
C ASP A 376 16.11 -19.54 -11.74
N ASP A 377 16.80 -18.42 -11.58
CA ASP A 377 18.10 -18.16 -12.20
C ASP A 377 19.17 -17.89 -11.12
N LYS A 378 20.44 -18.10 -11.49
CA LYS A 378 21.57 -17.88 -10.56
C LYS A 378 21.93 -16.41 -10.41
N TRP A 379 21.78 -15.64 -11.48
CA TRP A 379 22.08 -14.21 -11.53
C TRP A 379 21.31 -13.56 -12.67
N ASP A 380 21.11 -12.25 -12.57
CA ASP A 380 20.51 -11.40 -13.61
C ASP A 380 20.78 -9.92 -13.30
N TYR A 381 20.54 -9.03 -14.26
CA TYR A 381 20.74 -7.59 -14.15
C TYR A 381 19.72 -6.92 -13.23
N VAL A 382 20.16 -5.89 -12.51
CA VAL A 382 19.25 -4.96 -11.84
C VAL A 382 18.65 -4.04 -12.88
N GLU A 383 17.33 -4.03 -12.94
CA GLU A 383 16.57 -3.30 -13.95
C GLU A 383 15.96 -2.01 -13.39
N PHE A 384 15.48 -1.17 -14.29
CA PHE A 384 14.61 -0.05 -13.98
C PHE A 384 13.30 -0.22 -14.70
N TRP A 385 12.24 -0.19 -13.90
CA TRP A 385 10.86 -0.37 -14.33
C TRP A 385 10.05 0.86 -13.90
N PRO A 386 8.94 1.22 -14.58
CA PRO A 386 7.99 2.20 -14.07
C PRO A 386 7.75 2.00 -12.58
N CYS A 387 7.89 3.08 -11.80
CA CYS A 387 7.65 2.99 -10.37
C CYS A 387 6.25 2.44 -10.11
N ASP A 388 6.10 1.53 -9.18
CA ASP A 388 4.82 0.98 -8.80
C ASP A 388 4.80 0.90 -7.27
N ILE A 389 3.74 1.40 -6.64
CA ILE A 389 3.66 1.42 -5.17
C ILE A 389 3.47 0.01 -4.58
N HIS A 390 2.87 -0.90 -5.35
CA HIS A 390 2.59 -2.27 -4.97
C HIS A 390 3.74 -3.22 -5.30
N ASN A 391 4.57 -2.89 -6.29
CA ASN A 391 5.69 -3.74 -6.69
C ASN A 391 6.73 -3.96 -5.57
N THR A 392 6.81 -5.19 -5.07
CA THR A 392 7.71 -5.61 -4.00
C THR A 392 9.17 -5.73 -4.44
N TYR A 393 9.43 -6.00 -5.72
CA TYR A 393 10.78 -6.06 -6.30
C TYR A 393 11.46 -4.69 -6.39
N GLN A 394 10.70 -3.60 -6.27
CA GLN A 394 11.23 -2.24 -6.25
C GLN A 394 11.68 -1.75 -4.86
N LYS A 395 11.58 -2.61 -3.84
CA LYS A 395 11.79 -2.23 -2.44
C LYS A 395 13.15 -2.74 -1.97
N TRP A 396 13.93 -1.82 -1.41
CA TRP A 396 15.33 -2.02 -1.04
C TRP A 396 15.58 -1.57 0.39
N ASP A 397 16.37 -2.36 1.10
CA ASP A 397 16.92 -1.99 2.40
C ASP A 397 18.40 -1.66 2.25
N VAL A 398 18.89 -0.71 3.06
CA VAL A 398 20.32 -0.38 3.11
C VAL A 398 20.93 -0.97 4.37
N ARG A 399 21.86 -1.90 4.19
CA ARG A 399 22.59 -2.54 5.29
C ARG A 399 24.08 -2.60 4.94
N ASP A 400 24.92 -2.14 5.86
CA ASP A 400 26.38 -2.10 5.69
C ASP A 400 26.83 -1.37 4.41
N GLY A 401 26.12 -0.30 4.05
CA GLY A 401 26.35 0.48 2.82
C GLY A 401 25.92 -0.22 1.54
N LYS A 402 25.31 -1.41 1.61
CA LYS A 402 24.83 -2.19 0.45
C LYS A 402 23.33 -2.04 0.31
N LEU A 403 22.87 -1.95 -0.95
CA LEU A 403 21.47 -2.08 -1.30
C LEU A 403 21.11 -3.55 -1.40
N LYS A 404 20.13 -3.97 -0.61
CA LYS A 404 19.65 -5.35 -0.55
C LYS A 404 18.17 -5.39 -0.92
N PRO A 405 17.73 -6.30 -1.82
CA PRO A 405 16.32 -6.48 -2.09
C PRO A 405 15.59 -6.84 -0.80
N ARG A 406 14.47 -6.17 -0.49
CA ARG A 406 13.69 -6.49 0.72
C ARG A 406 13.15 -7.92 0.69
N LEU A 407 12.87 -8.44 -0.50
CA LEU A 407 12.45 -9.82 -0.73
C LEU A 407 13.54 -10.87 -0.42
N ASN A 408 14.82 -10.47 -0.40
CA ASN A 408 15.91 -11.38 -0.04
C ASN A 408 17.11 -10.60 0.52
N LYS A 409 17.20 -10.54 1.86
CA LYS A 409 18.23 -9.81 2.62
C LYS A 409 19.63 -10.43 2.55
N ASP A 410 19.75 -11.65 2.03
CA ASP A 410 21.04 -12.33 1.89
C ASP A 410 21.74 -11.93 0.58
N LEU A 411 20.99 -11.32 -0.34
CA LEU A 411 21.48 -10.83 -1.61
C LEU A 411 21.80 -9.33 -1.53
N SER A 412 22.79 -8.92 -2.31
CA SER A 412 23.16 -7.53 -2.53
C SER A 412 23.52 -7.32 -4.00
N ILE A 413 23.48 -6.05 -4.43
CA ILE A 413 23.91 -5.69 -5.77
C ILE A 413 25.41 -5.92 -5.90
N GLN A 414 25.82 -6.59 -6.97
CA GLN A 414 27.20 -6.92 -7.30
C GLN A 414 27.57 -6.36 -8.67
N TRP A 415 28.88 -6.23 -8.92
CA TRP A 415 29.40 -5.80 -10.22
C TRP A 415 29.43 -6.92 -11.25
N TYR A 416 28.99 -6.60 -12.47
CA TYR A 416 29.28 -7.34 -13.70
C TYR A 416 29.70 -6.37 -14.80
N GLY A 417 31.01 -6.21 -14.99
CA GLY A 417 31.54 -5.06 -15.73
C GLY A 417 31.11 -3.76 -15.05
N ASP A 418 30.53 -2.85 -15.83
CA ASP A 418 29.97 -1.59 -15.34
C ASP A 418 28.50 -1.70 -14.89
N TYR A 419 27.90 -2.89 -14.97
CA TYR A 419 26.50 -3.12 -14.63
C TYR A 419 26.33 -3.65 -13.21
N GLY A 420 25.21 -3.30 -12.59
CA GLY A 420 24.75 -3.91 -11.35
C GLY A 420 23.92 -5.17 -11.63
N ILE A 421 24.25 -6.26 -10.94
CA ILE A 421 23.53 -7.54 -11.00
C ILE A 421 23.12 -7.99 -9.59
N ILE A 422 22.15 -8.90 -9.50
CA ILE A 422 21.96 -9.74 -8.30
C ILE A 422 22.41 -11.15 -8.68
N SER A 423 23.22 -11.77 -7.82
CA SER A 423 23.77 -13.11 -8.06
C SER A 423 23.85 -13.93 -6.77
N LYS A 424 23.49 -15.21 -6.87
CA LYS A 424 23.72 -16.23 -5.84
C LYS A 424 25.12 -16.82 -5.90
N SER A 425 25.76 -16.76 -7.08
CA SER A 425 27.19 -17.05 -7.25
C SER A 425 27.99 -15.85 -6.76
N SER A 426 28.96 -16.07 -5.86
CA SER A 426 29.79 -15.03 -5.25
C SER A 426 30.28 -13.97 -6.26
N GLY A 427 30.12 -12.69 -5.93
CA GLY A 427 30.63 -11.55 -6.69
C GLY A 427 31.02 -10.40 -5.77
N THR A 428 31.55 -9.32 -6.36
CA THR A 428 31.97 -8.15 -5.58
C THR A 428 30.78 -7.23 -5.35
N ASP A 429 30.37 -7.10 -4.08
CA ASP A 429 29.27 -6.22 -3.71
C ASP A 429 29.57 -4.75 -4.01
N ILE A 430 28.55 -4.05 -4.51
CA ILE A 430 28.56 -2.60 -4.63
C ILE A 430 28.27 -2.00 -3.25
N VAL A 431 29.19 -1.18 -2.76
CA VAL A 431 29.04 -0.48 -1.47
C VAL A 431 28.97 1.01 -1.72
N LEU A 432 27.92 1.65 -1.22
CA LEU A 432 27.67 3.08 -1.37
C LEU A 432 28.46 3.92 -0.37
N ASP A 433 29.03 5.01 -0.83
CA ASP A 433 29.76 6.01 -0.04
C ASP A 433 28.78 7.06 0.49
N ALA A 434 28.11 6.74 1.59
CA ALA A 434 27.13 7.63 2.22
C ALA A 434 27.72 9.01 2.60
N ASN A 435 29.04 9.15 2.75
CA ASN A 435 29.68 10.43 3.07
C ASN A 435 29.75 11.39 1.87
N LYS A 436 29.69 10.85 0.64
CA LYS A 436 29.66 11.65 -0.59
C LYS A 436 28.24 11.91 -1.10
N MET A 437 27.25 11.27 -0.49
CA MET A 437 25.84 11.42 -0.81
C MET A 437 25.21 12.59 -0.04
N SER A 438 24.02 13.00 -0.45
CA SER A 438 23.23 13.99 0.29
C SER A 438 23.03 13.54 1.72
N LYS A 439 23.22 14.46 2.67
CA LYS A 439 23.08 14.17 4.09
C LYS A 439 21.70 13.59 4.39
N TYR A 440 21.67 12.51 5.16
CA TYR A 440 20.46 11.79 5.59
C TYR A 440 19.69 11.05 4.48
N PHE A 441 20.21 10.93 3.26
CA PHE A 441 19.48 10.28 2.15
C PHE A 441 18.80 8.95 2.51
N PHE A 442 19.51 8.04 3.19
CA PHE A 442 18.95 6.76 3.66
C PHE A 442 18.40 6.80 5.10
N LYS A 443 18.73 7.84 5.87
CA LYS A 443 18.29 7.99 7.27
C LYS A 443 16.93 8.68 7.39
N THR A 444 16.58 9.49 6.40
CA THR A 444 15.33 10.24 6.34
C THR A 444 14.73 10.00 4.96
N PRO A 445 13.91 8.94 4.80
CA PRO A 445 13.28 8.65 3.53
C PRO A 445 12.46 9.84 3.03
N SER A 446 12.53 10.06 1.73
CA SER A 446 11.79 11.12 1.05
C SER A 446 10.30 10.79 0.95
N LYS A 447 9.49 11.84 0.81
CA LYS A 447 8.08 11.66 0.46
C LYS A 447 7.96 10.90 -0.87
N VAL A 448 7.04 9.94 -0.93
CA VAL A 448 6.63 9.32 -2.20
C VAL A 448 6.17 10.41 -3.17
N ASN A 449 6.73 10.42 -4.37
CA ASN A 449 6.37 11.38 -5.41
C ASN A 449 5.61 10.75 -6.58
N THR A 450 5.47 9.42 -6.57
CA THR A 450 4.84 8.64 -7.62
C THR A 450 3.89 7.63 -6.99
N PHE A 451 2.60 7.78 -7.30
CA PHE A 451 1.47 7.07 -6.67
C PHE A 451 0.65 6.23 -7.65
N TRP A 452 1.26 5.85 -8.78
CA TRP A 452 0.62 4.91 -9.71
C TRP A 452 0.96 3.45 -9.40
N TYR A 453 0.10 2.56 -9.85
CA TYR A 453 0.29 1.11 -9.81
C TYR A 453 -0.33 0.43 -11.02
N GLU A 454 0.18 -0.72 -11.42
CA GLU A 454 -0.30 -1.48 -12.56
C GLU A 454 -1.68 -2.09 -12.27
N ILE A 455 -2.66 -1.90 -13.18
CA ILE A 455 -4.04 -2.37 -12.99
C ILE A 455 -4.42 -3.56 -13.86
N GLY A 456 -3.68 -3.88 -14.93
CA GLY A 456 -4.02 -5.07 -15.73
C GLY A 456 -5.40 -4.98 -16.40
N MET A 457 -5.82 -3.78 -16.81
CA MET A 457 -7.16 -3.51 -17.35
C MET A 457 -7.48 -4.37 -18.58
N ARG A 458 -8.52 -5.19 -18.47
CA ARG A 458 -9.02 -6.09 -19.51
C ARG A 458 -10.54 -6.13 -19.54
N PHE A 459 -11.10 -6.67 -20.61
CA PHE A 459 -12.53 -6.92 -20.79
C PHE A 459 -12.73 -8.26 -21.49
N TYR A 460 -13.97 -8.76 -21.53
CA TYR A 460 -14.29 -10.08 -22.09
C TYR A 460 -15.41 -10.02 -23.12
N ASP A 461 -15.39 -10.99 -24.02
CA ASP A 461 -16.56 -11.30 -24.85
C ASP A 461 -17.55 -12.23 -24.11
N LYS A 462 -18.61 -12.65 -24.81
CA LYS A 462 -19.63 -13.57 -24.29
C LYS A 462 -19.12 -15.01 -24.11
N SER A 463 -17.90 -15.31 -24.55
CA SER A 463 -17.26 -16.62 -24.45
C SER A 463 -16.14 -16.62 -23.40
N ASP A 464 -16.07 -15.59 -22.56
CA ASP A 464 -15.04 -15.37 -21.54
C ASP A 464 -13.60 -15.26 -22.08
N ASN A 465 -13.43 -14.91 -23.36
CA ASN A 465 -12.10 -14.61 -23.90
C ASN A 465 -11.59 -13.26 -23.38
N ASN A 466 -10.33 -13.22 -22.98
CA ASN A 466 -9.68 -12.01 -22.46
C ASN A 466 -9.21 -11.08 -23.58
N TYR A 467 -9.47 -9.78 -23.43
CA TYR A 467 -8.98 -8.76 -24.33
C TYR A 467 -8.47 -7.53 -23.57
N TYR A 468 -7.38 -6.96 -24.07
CA TYR A 468 -6.68 -5.83 -23.49
C TYR A 468 -6.75 -4.62 -24.43
N PRO A 469 -7.05 -3.40 -23.91
CA PRO A 469 -7.05 -2.20 -24.73
C PRO A 469 -5.68 -1.88 -25.34
N MET A 470 -5.68 -1.32 -26.55
CA MET A 470 -4.48 -0.85 -27.24
C MET A 470 -4.46 0.65 -27.46
N TYR A 471 -3.26 1.21 -27.53
CA TYR A 471 -3.04 2.62 -27.88
C TYR A 471 -3.68 3.01 -29.22
N SER A 472 -3.68 2.12 -30.21
CA SER A 472 -4.23 2.38 -31.56
C SER A 472 -5.76 2.38 -31.64
N GLY A 473 -6.48 2.33 -30.52
CA GLY A 473 -7.95 2.28 -30.49
C GLY A 473 -8.57 0.90 -30.78
N SER A 474 -7.73 -0.15 -30.79
CA SER A 474 -8.12 -1.56 -30.94
C SER A 474 -7.89 -2.33 -29.64
N TYR A 475 -7.98 -3.66 -29.69
CA TYR A 475 -7.71 -4.57 -28.59
C TYR A 475 -6.67 -5.63 -28.98
N ASN A 476 -6.10 -6.32 -28.00
CA ASN A 476 -5.21 -7.46 -28.18
C ASN A 476 -5.60 -8.60 -27.24
N SER A 477 -5.34 -9.86 -27.59
CA SER A 477 -5.50 -11.01 -26.69
C SER A 477 -4.42 -11.06 -25.62
N ASN A 478 -3.27 -10.42 -25.87
CA ASN A 478 -2.08 -10.46 -25.04
C ASN A 478 -1.87 -9.09 -24.39
N TYR A 479 -1.32 -9.07 -23.17
CA TYR A 479 -1.19 -7.85 -22.38
C TYR A 479 0.06 -7.02 -22.74
N LEU A 480 0.10 -6.53 -23.99
CA LEU A 480 1.27 -5.84 -24.55
C LEU A 480 1.40 -4.37 -24.10
N ASN A 481 0.28 -3.68 -23.90
CA ASN A 481 0.27 -2.30 -23.40
C ASN A 481 -0.14 -2.31 -21.94
N ARG A 482 0.81 -1.97 -21.06
CA ARG A 482 0.57 -2.01 -19.62
C ARG A 482 -0.26 -0.82 -19.19
N THR A 483 -1.23 -1.08 -18.33
CA THR A 483 -2.19 -0.10 -17.85
C THR A 483 -1.94 0.15 -16.37
N TYR A 484 -1.91 1.41 -15.99
CA TYR A 484 -1.65 1.88 -14.62
C TYR A 484 -2.77 2.81 -14.16
N TYR A 485 -2.99 2.89 -12.86
CA TYR A 485 -3.87 3.89 -12.25
C TYR A 485 -3.05 4.83 -11.38
N ASP A 486 -3.08 6.13 -11.71
CA ASP A 486 -2.48 7.20 -10.91
C ASP A 486 -3.49 7.68 -9.86
N MET A 487 -3.37 7.15 -8.63
CA MET A 487 -4.27 7.49 -7.53
C MET A 487 -4.18 8.95 -7.07
N LYS A 488 -3.05 9.63 -7.32
CA LYS A 488 -2.91 11.03 -6.91
C LYS A 488 -3.83 11.90 -7.74
N ASN A 489 -3.91 11.62 -9.03
CA ASN A 489 -4.60 12.47 -10.00
C ASN A 489 -5.82 11.81 -10.65
N SER A 490 -6.19 10.60 -10.23
CA SER A 490 -7.31 9.81 -10.74
C SER A 490 -7.22 9.61 -12.25
N ARG A 491 -6.08 9.14 -12.78
CA ARG A 491 -5.88 8.91 -14.21
C ARG A 491 -5.65 7.45 -14.52
N ILE A 492 -6.23 6.96 -15.62
CA ILE A 492 -5.84 5.68 -16.22
C ILE A 492 -4.78 5.95 -17.28
N LEU A 493 -3.66 5.26 -17.13
CA LEU A 493 -2.44 5.47 -17.89
C LEU A 493 -2.10 4.19 -18.66
N MET A 494 -1.52 4.35 -19.84
CA MET A 494 -1.06 3.25 -20.67
C MET A 494 0.39 3.49 -21.05
N LEU A 495 1.19 2.46 -20.82
CA LEU A 495 2.58 2.37 -21.17
C LEU A 495 2.74 1.35 -22.29
N SER A 496 3.03 1.86 -23.49
CA SER A 496 3.29 1.03 -24.65
C SER A 496 4.76 0.62 -24.69
N LEU A 497 5.01 -0.69 -24.75
CA LEU A 497 6.35 -1.30 -24.81
C LEU A 497 7.05 -1.12 -26.16
N TYR A 498 6.36 -0.55 -27.16
CA TYR A 498 6.96 -0.22 -28.46
C TYR A 498 7.92 0.99 -28.39
N GLY A 499 7.99 1.68 -27.25
CA GLY A 499 9.01 2.69 -26.96
C GLY A 499 10.29 2.05 -26.41
N ARG A 500 11.47 2.52 -26.88
CA ARG A 500 12.77 2.15 -26.29
C ARG A 500 12.99 2.94 -25.01
N ALA A 501 12.92 2.34 -23.82
CA ALA A 501 13.26 3.03 -22.57
C ALA A 501 14.52 3.92 -22.75
N PHE A 502 14.49 5.18 -22.32
CA PHE A 502 15.61 6.17 -22.34
C PHE A 502 15.94 6.99 -23.61
N SER A 503 15.03 7.16 -24.57
CA SER A 503 15.07 8.34 -25.46
C SER A 503 13.88 9.26 -25.21
N SER A 504 13.91 10.49 -25.74
CA SER A 504 12.72 11.35 -25.84
C SER A 504 11.53 10.67 -26.55
N ASP A 505 11.78 9.52 -27.19
CA ASP A 505 10.83 8.70 -27.95
C ASP A 505 10.56 7.34 -27.26
N GLY A 506 10.95 7.21 -25.98
CA GLY A 506 11.29 5.93 -25.39
C GLY A 506 10.24 5.24 -24.54
N TRP A 507 9.29 5.98 -24.00
CA TRP A 507 8.10 5.43 -23.37
C TRP A 507 6.92 6.26 -23.87
N PHE A 508 6.05 5.64 -24.66
CA PHE A 508 4.81 6.29 -25.07
C PHE A 508 3.81 6.17 -23.93
N LEU A 509 3.89 7.10 -22.98
CA LEU A 509 2.87 7.26 -21.96
C LEU A 509 1.65 7.95 -22.54
N SER A 510 0.50 7.32 -22.38
CA SER A 510 -0.78 7.86 -22.79
C SER A 510 -1.79 7.81 -21.66
N CYS A 511 -2.71 8.77 -21.63
CA CYS A 511 -3.81 8.83 -20.68
C CYS A 511 -5.11 8.47 -21.39
N LEU A 512 -5.95 7.65 -20.74
CA LEU A 512 -7.32 7.45 -21.18
C LEU A 512 -8.04 8.80 -21.15
N THR A 513 -8.56 9.24 -22.29
CA THR A 513 -9.10 10.59 -22.46
C THR A 513 -10.57 10.53 -22.85
N SER A 514 -11.44 11.03 -21.97
CA SER A 514 -12.84 11.26 -22.29
C SER A 514 -12.97 12.42 -23.27
N ASN A 515 -13.88 12.30 -24.22
CA ASN A 515 -14.23 13.40 -25.10
C ASN A 515 -15.54 14.10 -24.69
N ILE A 516 -16.31 13.56 -23.75
CA ILE A 516 -17.59 14.14 -23.28
C ILE A 516 -17.52 14.81 -21.91
N ALA A 517 -16.55 14.45 -21.06
CA ALA A 517 -16.45 15.01 -19.72
C ALA A 517 -16.28 16.54 -19.73
N GLY A 518 -17.11 17.24 -18.96
CA GLY A 518 -17.23 18.70 -18.93
C GLY A 518 -17.89 19.30 -20.18
N LYS A 519 -18.57 18.49 -21.02
CA LYS A 519 -19.22 18.95 -22.26
C LYS A 519 -20.68 18.53 -22.35
N THR A 520 -21.41 19.11 -23.31
CA THR A 520 -22.82 18.81 -23.55
C THR A 520 -23.05 17.52 -24.34
N THR A 521 -22.06 17.04 -25.10
CA THR A 521 -22.13 15.77 -25.84
C THR A 521 -22.51 14.59 -24.94
N ASP A 522 -23.41 13.72 -25.42
CA ASP A 522 -23.95 12.62 -24.61
C ASP A 522 -23.15 11.31 -24.70
N TRP A 523 -22.39 11.14 -25.78
CA TRP A 523 -21.60 9.95 -26.08
C TRP A 523 -20.46 10.29 -27.03
N ASP A 524 -19.27 9.72 -26.81
CA ASP A 524 -18.15 9.80 -27.77
C ASP A 524 -17.14 8.67 -27.52
N TRP A 525 -16.33 8.38 -28.55
CA TRP A 525 -15.22 7.44 -28.44
C TRP A 525 -14.16 7.94 -27.45
N VAL A 526 -13.52 7.00 -26.76
CA VAL A 526 -12.46 7.25 -25.78
C VAL A 526 -11.16 6.68 -26.32
N TYR A 527 -10.07 7.43 -26.17
CA TYR A 527 -8.77 7.04 -26.67
C TYR A 527 -7.67 7.28 -25.64
N PHE A 528 -6.62 6.46 -25.72
CA PHE A 528 -5.36 6.77 -25.07
C PHE A 528 -4.63 7.84 -25.89
N LYS A 529 -4.43 9.01 -25.30
CA LYS A 529 -3.71 10.13 -25.92
C LYS A 529 -2.45 10.44 -25.11
N GLN A 530 -1.38 10.85 -25.78
CA GLN A 530 -0.14 11.22 -25.11
C GLN A 530 -0.40 12.27 -24.02
N CYS A 531 0.20 12.07 -22.85
CA CYS A 531 0.04 12.98 -21.72
C CYS A 531 1.31 13.06 -20.88
N ASP A 532 1.41 14.13 -20.07
CA ASP A 532 2.53 14.34 -19.17
C ASP A 532 2.38 13.49 -17.90
N PRO A 533 3.34 12.61 -17.56
CA PRO A 533 3.33 11.89 -16.28
C PRO A 533 3.30 12.81 -15.05
N PHE A 534 3.95 13.98 -15.11
CA PHE A 534 4.20 14.87 -13.96
C PHE A 534 3.19 16.02 -13.88
N MET A 535 2.02 15.88 -14.50
CA MET A 535 0.98 16.91 -14.50
C MET A 535 0.42 17.16 -13.09
N ASP A 536 0.53 18.40 -12.60
CA ASP A 536 -0.02 18.81 -11.29
C ASP A 536 -1.49 19.24 -11.37
N ASN A 537 -1.93 19.82 -12.50
CA ASN A 537 -3.30 20.27 -12.73
C ASN A 537 -3.98 19.40 -13.77
N VAL A 538 -4.57 18.28 -13.32
CA VAL A 538 -5.19 17.31 -14.24
C VAL A 538 -6.60 17.77 -14.66
N PRO A 539 -6.86 17.94 -15.97
CA PRO A 539 -8.15 18.35 -16.48
C PRO A 539 -9.19 17.23 -16.30
N ASN A 540 -10.46 17.61 -16.17
CA ASN A 540 -11.56 16.70 -15.88
C ASN A 540 -11.72 15.56 -16.89
N ASN A 541 -11.35 15.78 -18.15
CA ASN A 541 -11.43 14.79 -19.21
C ASN A 541 -10.38 13.68 -19.13
N LEU A 542 -9.37 13.82 -18.26
CA LEU A 542 -8.39 12.78 -17.95
C LEU A 542 -8.70 12.06 -16.63
N LYS A 543 -9.74 12.50 -15.90
CA LYS A 543 -10.10 11.92 -14.61
C LYS A 543 -11.04 10.73 -14.77
N TRP A 544 -10.64 9.61 -14.19
CA TRP A 544 -11.36 8.35 -14.16
C TRP A 544 -11.35 7.80 -12.74
N PHE A 545 -12.49 7.27 -12.33
CA PHE A 545 -12.75 6.72 -11.00
C PHE A 545 -13.15 5.25 -11.17
N LEU A 546 -12.65 4.42 -10.27
CA LEU A 546 -12.94 2.99 -10.26
C LEU A 546 -14.08 2.76 -9.25
N GLU A 547 -15.07 1.96 -9.62
CA GLU A 547 -16.19 1.61 -8.74
C GLU A 547 -16.46 0.11 -8.86
N SER A 548 -16.40 -0.58 -7.73
CA SER A 548 -16.58 -2.04 -7.68
C SER A 548 -18.06 -2.37 -7.63
N ARG A 549 -18.54 -3.21 -8.57
CA ARG A 549 -19.96 -3.57 -8.68
C ARG A 549 -20.40 -4.60 -7.64
N VAL A 550 -19.49 -5.50 -7.27
CA VAL A 550 -19.75 -6.73 -6.53
C VAL A 550 -18.71 -6.87 -5.43
N ASN A 551 -18.86 -7.87 -4.55
CA ASN A 551 -17.81 -8.43 -3.72
C ASN A 551 -16.62 -9.01 -4.53
N ASP A 552 -16.15 -8.29 -5.56
CA ASP A 552 -14.90 -8.50 -6.27
C ASP A 552 -14.24 -7.13 -6.61
N PRO A 553 -13.02 -6.82 -6.12
CA PRO A 553 -12.33 -5.55 -6.39
C PRO A 553 -11.55 -5.56 -7.71
N VAL A 554 -11.44 -6.71 -8.36
CA VAL A 554 -10.66 -6.91 -9.58
C VAL A 554 -11.53 -7.35 -10.74
N SER A 555 -12.76 -7.80 -10.52
CA SER A 555 -13.68 -8.16 -11.61
C SER A 555 -14.96 -7.33 -11.64
N ALA A 556 -15.49 -7.16 -12.86
CA ALA A 556 -16.72 -6.39 -13.12
C ALA A 556 -16.68 -4.95 -12.57
N ILE A 557 -15.52 -4.31 -12.66
CA ILE A 557 -15.27 -2.93 -12.23
C ILE A 557 -15.89 -1.97 -13.24
N TYR A 558 -16.62 -0.99 -12.71
CA TYR A 558 -17.06 0.17 -13.45
C TYR A 558 -15.96 1.21 -13.44
N ILE A 559 -15.73 1.82 -14.60
CA ILE A 559 -14.80 2.93 -14.75
C ILE A 559 -15.64 4.13 -15.13
N LYS A 560 -15.62 5.19 -14.32
CA LYS A 560 -16.45 6.38 -14.51
C LYS A 560 -15.59 7.61 -14.75
N ASN A 561 -15.99 8.47 -15.68
CA ASN A 561 -15.32 9.76 -15.87
C ASN A 561 -15.71 10.76 -14.76
N SER A 562 -15.17 11.97 -14.80
CA SER A 562 -15.47 13.03 -13.83
C SER A 562 -16.93 13.51 -13.79
N ASP A 563 -17.71 13.26 -14.84
CA ASP A 563 -19.15 13.53 -14.88
C ASP A 563 -19.98 12.31 -14.43
N LYS A 564 -19.35 11.31 -13.81
CA LYS A 564 -19.95 10.04 -13.37
C LYS A 564 -20.53 9.19 -14.52
N SER A 565 -20.13 9.45 -15.76
CA SER A 565 -20.54 8.65 -16.93
C SER A 565 -19.68 7.39 -17.03
N ASN A 566 -20.30 6.25 -17.34
CA ASN A 566 -19.58 4.98 -17.46
C ASN A 566 -18.73 4.92 -18.73
N LEU A 567 -17.55 4.31 -18.61
CA LEU A 567 -16.78 3.76 -19.70
C LEU A 567 -17.42 2.44 -20.15
N TYR A 568 -17.46 2.26 -21.45
CA TYR A 568 -17.96 1.07 -22.11
C TYR A 568 -16.95 0.57 -23.12
N VAL A 569 -17.10 -0.70 -23.48
CA VAL A 569 -16.46 -1.32 -24.63
C VAL A 569 -17.52 -1.99 -25.49
N THR A 570 -17.37 -1.89 -26.80
CA THR A 570 -18.22 -2.55 -27.79
C THR A 570 -17.94 -4.06 -27.83
N THR A 571 -19.00 -4.88 -27.89
CA THR A 571 -18.91 -6.35 -27.93
C THR A 571 -19.45 -6.95 -29.23
N TYR A 572 -19.69 -6.13 -30.25
CA TYR A 572 -20.21 -6.57 -31.55
C TYR A 572 -19.67 -5.71 -32.69
N ASN A 573 -20.34 -4.60 -33.03
CA ASN A 573 -19.85 -3.65 -34.04
C ASN A 573 -18.69 -2.85 -33.46
N HIS A 574 -17.60 -2.71 -34.23
CA HIS A 574 -16.34 -2.12 -33.76
C HIS A 574 -15.81 -2.77 -32.48
N PHE A 575 -15.91 -4.10 -32.35
CA PHE A 575 -15.54 -4.85 -31.15
C PHE A 575 -14.22 -4.36 -30.51
N GLY A 576 -14.23 -4.16 -29.19
CA GLY A 576 -13.08 -3.77 -28.40
C GLY A 576 -12.77 -2.27 -28.41
N SER A 577 -13.59 -1.44 -29.06
CA SER A 577 -13.46 0.01 -29.02
C SER A 577 -14.08 0.59 -27.75
N LEU A 578 -13.32 1.45 -27.07
CA LEU A 578 -13.70 2.13 -25.84
C LEU A 578 -14.48 3.41 -26.12
N PHE A 579 -15.52 3.68 -25.34
CA PHE A 579 -16.29 4.92 -25.42
C PHE A 579 -16.93 5.23 -24.06
N ASP A 580 -17.32 6.48 -23.83
CA ASP A 580 -18.08 6.85 -22.64
C ASP A 580 -19.43 7.48 -23.01
N ALA A 581 -20.40 7.34 -22.10
CA ALA A 581 -21.78 7.73 -22.37
C ALA A 581 -22.51 8.17 -21.10
N LYS A 582 -23.28 9.26 -21.20
CA LYS A 582 -24.15 9.74 -20.11
C LYS A 582 -25.37 8.85 -19.89
N SER A 583 -25.86 8.22 -20.95
CA SER A 583 -27.00 7.30 -20.90
C SER A 583 -26.56 5.84 -20.86
N SER A 584 -27.40 4.97 -20.28
CA SER A 584 -27.17 3.53 -20.28
C SER A 584 -27.17 2.97 -21.70
N GLN A 585 -26.20 2.12 -22.00
CA GLN A 585 -26.07 1.48 -23.32
C GLN A 585 -26.65 0.08 -23.35
N SER A 586 -26.98 -0.40 -24.56
CA SER A 586 -27.55 -1.73 -24.75
C SER A 586 -26.56 -2.83 -24.35
N PRO A 587 -26.89 -3.72 -23.40
CA PRO A 587 -26.04 -4.85 -23.03
C PRO A 587 -25.89 -5.90 -24.15
N SER A 588 -26.73 -5.84 -25.18
CA SER A 588 -26.64 -6.78 -26.32
C SER A 588 -25.40 -6.54 -27.18
N SER A 589 -24.86 -5.32 -27.18
CA SER A 589 -23.79 -4.85 -28.06
C SER A 589 -22.62 -4.16 -27.34
N THR A 590 -22.69 -4.01 -26.01
CA THR A 590 -21.69 -3.31 -25.21
C THR A 590 -21.57 -3.95 -23.83
N THR A 591 -20.43 -3.76 -23.19
CA THR A 591 -20.22 -4.04 -21.77
C THR A 591 -19.55 -2.84 -21.10
N MET A 592 -19.87 -2.61 -19.83
CA MET A 592 -19.20 -1.63 -18.96
C MET A 592 -18.35 -2.31 -17.88
N TYR A 593 -18.20 -3.63 -17.97
CA TYR A 593 -17.49 -4.45 -17.00
C TYR A 593 -16.05 -4.63 -17.44
N PHE A 594 -15.12 -4.17 -16.59
CA PHE A 594 -13.70 -4.36 -16.76
C PHE A 594 -13.16 -5.23 -15.63
N ASP A 595 -12.12 -5.99 -15.94
CA ASP A 595 -11.32 -6.65 -14.93
C ASP A 595 -9.97 -5.95 -14.81
N LEU A 596 -9.57 -5.68 -13.57
CA LEU A 596 -8.34 -5.04 -13.18
C LEU A 596 -7.45 -6.06 -12.45
N SER A 597 -6.96 -7.03 -13.22
CA SER A 597 -6.27 -8.23 -12.72
C SER A 597 -5.01 -7.99 -11.89
N LYS A 598 -4.45 -6.78 -11.91
CA LYS A 598 -3.24 -6.41 -11.15
C LYS A 598 -3.48 -5.35 -10.08
N ARG A 599 -4.74 -4.87 -9.95
CA ARG A 599 -5.11 -3.87 -8.95
C ARG A 599 -4.78 -4.38 -7.54
N TYR A 600 -4.34 -3.49 -6.65
CA TYR A 600 -4.00 -3.81 -5.25
C TYR A 600 -2.84 -4.82 -5.07
N GLY A 601 -2.09 -5.11 -6.14
CA GLY A 601 -1.15 -6.23 -6.12
C GLY A 601 -1.84 -7.56 -5.82
N VAL A 602 -3.10 -7.72 -6.23
CA VAL A 602 -3.95 -8.88 -5.91
C VAL A 602 -3.88 -9.93 -7.00
N CYS A 603 -4.01 -11.20 -6.59
CA CYS A 603 -4.27 -12.31 -7.49
C CYS A 603 -5.64 -12.92 -7.21
N THR A 604 -6.30 -13.36 -8.28
CA THR A 604 -7.54 -14.14 -8.18
C THR A 604 -7.21 -15.62 -8.11
N ASN A 605 -7.96 -16.37 -7.30
CA ASN A 605 -7.93 -17.82 -7.36
C ASN A 605 -9.02 -18.27 -8.32
N SER A 606 -8.68 -18.89 -9.45
CA SER A 606 -9.66 -19.41 -10.42
C SER A 606 -10.62 -20.45 -9.84
N SER A 607 -10.32 -21.00 -8.65
CA SER A 607 -11.10 -22.07 -8.00
C SER A 607 -12.03 -21.59 -6.88
N PHE A 608 -11.93 -20.34 -6.42
CA PHE A 608 -12.76 -19.80 -5.34
C PHE A 608 -13.19 -18.36 -5.68
N SER A 609 -14.45 -18.02 -5.40
CA SER A 609 -14.99 -16.66 -5.54
C SER A 609 -14.40 -15.72 -4.47
N GLY A 610 -13.13 -15.36 -4.62
CA GLY A 610 -12.42 -14.43 -3.75
C GLY A 610 -10.96 -14.23 -4.16
N TRP A 611 -10.34 -13.22 -3.58
CA TRP A 611 -9.03 -12.71 -4.01
C TRP A 611 -8.05 -12.62 -2.83
N TYR A 612 -6.75 -12.68 -3.12
CA TYR A 612 -5.69 -12.60 -2.12
C TYR A 612 -4.59 -11.62 -2.55
N VAL A 613 -3.93 -10.97 -1.58
CA VAL A 613 -2.79 -10.09 -1.87
C VAL A 613 -1.64 -10.95 -2.40
N CYS A 614 -1.16 -10.60 -3.59
CA CYS A 614 -0.08 -11.27 -4.26
C CYS A 614 1.25 -10.60 -3.91
N ASN A 615 2.17 -11.36 -3.30
CA ASN A 615 3.54 -10.91 -3.08
C ASN A 615 4.41 -10.95 -4.35
N ASP A 616 3.84 -11.42 -5.46
CA ASP A 616 4.56 -11.79 -6.68
C ASP A 616 3.92 -11.15 -7.91
N PRO A 617 4.15 -9.85 -8.15
CA PRO A 617 3.85 -9.29 -9.45
C PRO A 617 4.89 -9.86 -10.43
N LYS A 618 4.47 -10.81 -11.26
CA LYS A 618 5.29 -11.37 -12.34
C LYS A 618 5.68 -10.25 -13.31
N HIS A 619 6.90 -9.73 -13.22
CA HIS A 619 7.50 -8.71 -14.07
C HIS A 619 8.51 -9.30 -15.07
N THR A 620 9.14 -10.45 -14.81
CA THR A 620 10.32 -10.88 -15.59
C THR A 620 10.21 -12.20 -16.35
N ARG A 621 9.44 -13.21 -15.93
CA ARG A 621 9.68 -14.56 -16.47
C ARG A 621 8.84 -15.04 -17.66
N TYR A 622 7.62 -14.55 -17.93
CA TYR A 622 6.73 -15.25 -18.90
C TYR A 622 5.68 -14.44 -19.70
N GLU A 623 5.69 -13.11 -19.74
CA GLU A 623 4.72 -12.38 -20.59
C GLU A 623 5.09 -12.36 -22.10
N ASP A 624 6.21 -12.97 -22.49
CA ASP A 624 6.52 -13.31 -23.90
C ASP A 624 6.04 -14.74 -24.27
N ASP A 625 5.59 -15.58 -23.33
CA ASP A 625 5.12 -16.97 -23.61
C ASP A 625 3.65 -17.22 -23.25
N GLU A 626 2.92 -16.22 -22.72
CA GLU A 626 1.47 -16.09 -22.97
C GLU A 626 1.24 -15.33 -24.30
N LEU A 627 1.98 -15.75 -25.33
CA LEU A 627 1.87 -15.32 -26.73
C LEU A 627 1.14 -16.35 -27.57
#